data_AF-A0AA40NDW0-F1
#
_entry.id   AF-A0AA40NDW0-F1
#
_cell.length_a   1.000
_cell.length_b   1.000
_cell.length_c   1.000
_cell.angle_alpha   90.00
_cell.angle_beta   90.00
_cell.angle_gamma   90.00
#
_symmetry.space_group_name_H-M   'P 1'
#
loop_
_entity.id
_entity.type
_entity.pdbx_description
1 polymer ?
#
loop_
_entity_poly.entity_id
_entity_poly.type
_entity_poly.pdbx_seq_one_letter_code
_entity_poly.pdbx_strand_id
1 'polypeptide(L)'
;MKMNPILAIDGYKVSHRVQYPQGTRRVYSNFTPRSDRFFSSPLADGKLVFFGLQGFMQWFLVDLFNEAFFARPEDEVVSEYKQVMDSYLGKDAVAVDHIRALHQLGY
;
A
#
# COMPACT_ATOMS: atom_id res chain seq x y z
N MET A 1 -0.99 3.17 -18.94
CA MET A 1 -1.29 3.84 -17.64
C MET A 1 -0.23 3.40 -16.64
N LYS A 2 0.40 4.33 -15.92
CA LYS A 2 1.35 4.01 -14.85
C LYS A 2 0.54 3.70 -13.58
N MET A 3 1.02 2.75 -12.76
CA MET A 3 0.32 2.35 -11.54
C MET A 3 0.31 3.50 -10.52
N ASN A 4 -0.84 3.78 -9.91
CA ASN A 4 -0.90 4.70 -8.76
C ASN A 4 -0.64 3.89 -7.47
N PRO A 5 0.47 4.15 -6.75
CA PRO A 5 0.87 3.32 -5.62
C PRO A 5 -0.08 3.41 -4.43
N ILE A 6 -0.82 4.51 -4.25
CA ILE A 6 -1.79 4.64 -3.14
C ILE A 6 -3.05 3.79 -3.34
N LEU A 7 -3.34 3.42 -4.60
CA LEU A 7 -4.47 2.57 -4.97
C LEU A 7 -4.10 1.09 -5.06
N ALA A 8 -2.81 0.75 -4.93
CA ALA A 8 -2.31 -0.62 -4.94
C ALA A 8 -2.50 -1.30 -3.57
N ILE A 9 -3.76 -1.31 -3.12
CA ILE A 9 -4.23 -1.93 -1.87
C ILE A 9 -5.51 -2.73 -2.15
N ASP A 10 -5.80 -3.70 -1.29
CA ASP A 10 -7.12 -4.32 -1.34
C ASP A 10 -8.21 -3.30 -0.99
N GLY A 11 -9.34 -3.31 -1.70
CA GLY A 11 -10.40 -2.30 -1.51
C GLY A 11 -10.92 -2.17 -0.07
N TYR A 12 -10.92 -3.25 0.71
CA TYR A 12 -11.34 -3.19 2.12
C TYR A 12 -10.35 -2.43 3.03
N LYS A 13 -9.08 -2.27 2.60
CA LYS A 13 -8.03 -1.56 3.36
C LYS A 13 -8.23 -0.05 3.39
N VAL A 14 -9.02 0.51 2.48
CA VAL A 14 -9.30 1.96 2.42
C VAL A 14 -9.90 2.49 3.74
N SER A 15 -10.64 1.66 4.48
CA SER A 15 -11.28 2.04 5.74
C SER A 15 -10.61 1.44 6.99
N HIS A 16 -9.55 0.64 6.85
CA HIS A 16 -8.90 -0.03 7.98
C HIS A 16 -8.41 0.93 9.05
N ARG A 17 -7.93 2.11 8.65
CA ARG A 17 -7.40 3.12 9.58
C ARG A 17 -8.40 3.46 10.69
N VAL A 18 -9.68 3.60 10.38
CA VAL A 18 -10.73 3.97 11.35
C VAL A 18 -11.27 2.77 12.14
N GLN A 19 -10.86 1.55 11.78
CA GLN A 19 -11.28 0.32 12.44
C GLN A 19 -10.31 -0.13 13.55
N TYR A 20 -9.13 0.49 13.66
CA TYR A 20 -8.21 0.20 14.76
C TYR A 20 -8.80 0.64 16.11
N PRO A 21 -8.54 -0.10 17.21
CA PRO A 21 -8.93 0.31 18.54
C PRO A 21 -8.44 1.72 18.88
N GLN A 22 -9.29 2.50 19.57
CA GLN A 22 -8.93 3.85 20.01
C GLN A 22 -7.64 3.83 20.85
N GLY A 23 -6.72 4.75 20.55
CA GLY A 23 -5.41 4.83 21.22
C GLY A 23 -4.31 3.96 20.58
N THR A 24 -4.59 3.25 19.48
CA THR A 24 -3.56 2.51 18.73
C THR A 24 -2.48 3.47 18.21
N ARG A 25 -1.21 3.24 18.60
CA ARG A 25 -0.04 4.01 18.13
C ARG A 25 0.96 3.19 17.31
N ARG A 26 0.82 1.86 17.31
CA ARG A 26 1.72 0.94 16.59
C ARG A 26 0.95 -0.29 16.12
N VAL A 27 1.23 -0.69 14.89
CA VAL A 27 0.79 -1.96 14.30
C VAL A 27 2.05 -2.71 13.88
N TYR A 28 2.11 -4.01 14.18
CA TYR A 28 3.21 -4.88 13.78
C TYR A 28 2.66 -6.04 12.97
N SER A 29 3.32 -6.33 11.84
CA SER A 29 2.97 -7.41 10.92
C SER A 29 4.23 -8.17 10.53
N ASN A 30 4.12 -9.48 10.35
CA ASN A 30 5.20 -10.34 9.88
C ASN A 30 4.83 -11.05 8.57
N PHE A 31 5.81 -11.21 7.68
CA PHE A 31 5.69 -12.01 6.48
C PHE A 31 6.35 -13.37 6.72
N THR A 32 5.56 -14.44 6.76
CA THR A 32 6.06 -15.79 7.04
C THR A 32 5.41 -16.78 6.06
N PRO A 33 6.18 -17.47 5.20
CA PRO A 33 5.65 -18.56 4.39
C PRO A 33 5.31 -19.75 5.30
N ARG A 34 4.02 -19.95 5.58
CA ARG A 34 3.55 -20.92 6.60
C ARG A 34 3.42 -22.36 6.11
N SER A 35 3.41 -22.60 4.80
CA SER A 35 3.26 -23.94 4.23
C SER A 35 3.87 -24.01 2.83
N ASP A 36 4.48 -25.16 2.53
CA ASP A 36 5.03 -25.57 1.24
C ASP A 36 4.08 -26.52 0.47
N ARG A 37 2.84 -26.72 0.94
CA ARG A 37 1.87 -27.67 0.36
C ARG A 37 1.68 -27.53 -1.15
N PHE A 38 1.78 -26.31 -1.66
CA PHE A 38 1.63 -25.99 -3.09
C PHE A 38 2.93 -25.47 -3.72
N PHE A 39 4.04 -25.51 -2.98
CA PHE A 39 5.33 -25.06 -3.47
C PHE A 39 6.03 -26.21 -4.21
N SER A 40 6.01 -26.13 -5.54
CA SER A 40 6.74 -27.07 -6.40
C SER A 40 8.14 -26.53 -6.67
N SER A 41 9.12 -27.01 -5.91
CA SER A 41 10.52 -26.65 -6.08
C SER A 41 11.25 -27.72 -6.90
N PRO A 42 12.17 -27.34 -7.81
CA PRO A 42 13.10 -28.31 -8.43
C PRO A 42 14.06 -28.93 -7.41
N LEU A 43 14.16 -28.36 -6.20
CA LEU A 43 14.95 -28.85 -5.07
C LEU A 43 14.00 -29.28 -3.94
N ALA A 44 13.95 -30.58 -3.64
CA ALA A 44 13.07 -31.16 -2.63
C ALA A 44 13.71 -31.13 -1.23
N ASP A 45 14.06 -29.96 -0.71
CA ASP A 45 14.75 -29.79 0.58
C ASP A 45 13.90 -29.13 1.69
N GLY A 46 12.63 -28.85 1.42
CA GLY A 46 11.69 -28.25 2.37
C GLY A 46 12.03 -26.80 2.74
N LYS A 47 12.85 -26.11 1.93
CA LYS A 47 13.27 -24.73 2.17
C LYS A 47 12.70 -23.79 1.12
N LEU A 48 12.62 -22.51 1.51
CA LEU A 48 12.25 -21.42 0.63
C LEU A 48 13.37 -20.39 0.59
N VAL A 49 13.74 -19.96 -0.61
CA VAL A 49 14.66 -18.84 -0.81
C VAL A 49 13.84 -17.55 -0.75
N PHE A 50 14.14 -16.69 0.22
CA PHE A 50 13.57 -15.36 0.29
C PHE A 50 14.43 -14.38 -0.51
N PHE A 51 13.94 -13.96 -1.66
CA PHE A 51 14.61 -13.04 -2.57
C PHE A 51 13.62 -12.02 -3.14
N GLY A 52 14.10 -10.81 -3.46
CA GLY A 52 13.32 -9.78 -4.14
C GLY A 52 12.80 -8.64 -3.26
N LEU A 53 12.81 -8.77 -1.93
CA LEU A 53 12.30 -7.71 -1.03
C LEU A 53 13.01 -6.37 -1.26
N GLN A 54 14.34 -6.36 -1.36
CA GLN A 54 15.09 -5.13 -1.61
C GLN A 54 14.69 -4.46 -2.94
N GLY A 55 14.53 -5.24 -4.00
CA GLY A 55 14.07 -4.74 -5.29
C GLY A 55 12.65 -4.17 -5.20
N PHE A 56 11.74 -4.85 -4.50
CA PHE A 56 10.40 -4.34 -4.25
C PHE A 56 10.42 -3.02 -3.46
N MET A 57 11.22 -2.93 -2.40
CA MET A 57 11.33 -1.70 -1.61
C MET A 57 11.84 -0.54 -2.47
N GLN A 58 12.90 -0.75 -3.27
CA GLN A 58 13.43 0.30 -4.13
C GLN A 58 12.42 0.71 -5.20
N TRP A 59 11.94 -0.24 -6.00
CA TRP A 59 11.08 0.07 -7.14
C TRP A 59 9.70 0.58 -6.70
N PHE A 60 9.04 -0.13 -5.79
CA PHE A 60 7.66 0.17 -5.43
C PHE A 60 7.57 1.24 -4.35
N LEU A 61 8.28 1.07 -3.22
CA LEU A 61 8.12 1.96 -2.06
C LEU A 61 8.90 3.28 -2.20
N VAL A 62 10.00 3.30 -2.97
CA VAL A 62 10.83 4.50 -3.15
C VAL A 62 10.54 5.13 -4.52
N ASP A 63 10.92 4.46 -5.61
CA ASP A 63 10.92 5.08 -6.94
C ASP A 63 9.49 5.42 -7.41
N LEU A 64 8.56 4.47 -7.32
CA LEU A 64 7.18 4.68 -7.76
C LEU A 64 6.42 5.66 -6.86
N PHE A 65 6.57 5.57 -5.54
CA PHE A 65 5.96 6.54 -4.62
C PHE A 65 6.52 7.95 -4.82
N ASN A 66 7.84 8.09 -5.01
CA ASN A 66 8.41 9.41 -5.30
C ASN A 66 7.83 9.98 -6.60
N GLU A 67 7.89 9.23 -7.69
CA GLU A 67 7.44 9.73 -9.00
C GLU A 67 5.92 9.98 -9.07
N ALA A 68 5.11 9.05 -8.56
CA ALA A 68 3.65 9.09 -8.74
C ALA A 68 2.88 9.70 -7.56
N PHE A 69 3.54 10.00 -6.44
CA PHE A 69 2.91 10.54 -5.24
C PHE A 69 3.65 11.76 -4.67
N PHE A 70 4.86 11.62 -4.15
CA PHE A 70 5.55 12.70 -3.42
C PHE A 70 6.05 13.85 -4.31
N ALA A 71 6.58 13.55 -5.50
CA ALA A 71 7.06 14.57 -6.45
C ALA A 71 5.93 15.27 -7.21
N ARG A 72 4.68 14.83 -7.05
CA ARG A 72 3.50 15.45 -7.67
C ARG A 72 2.86 16.47 -6.73
N PRO A 73 2.14 17.47 -7.26
CA PRO A 73 1.36 18.39 -6.42
C PRO A 73 0.38 17.64 -5.52
N GLU A 74 0.37 17.97 -4.23
CA GLU A 74 -0.49 17.35 -3.21
C GLU A 74 -1.97 17.30 -3.64
N ASP A 75 -2.49 18.43 -4.12
CA ASP A 75 -3.90 18.55 -4.51
C ASP A 75 -4.26 17.67 -5.72
N GLU A 76 -3.31 17.41 -6.64
CA GLU A 76 -3.56 16.49 -7.75
C GLU A 76 -3.73 15.05 -7.25
N VAL A 77 -2.80 14.58 -6.42
CA VAL A 77 -2.82 13.18 -5.94
C VAL A 77 -3.99 12.93 -4.99
N VAL A 78 -4.34 13.93 -4.17
CA VAL A 78 -5.51 13.88 -3.29
C VAL A 78 -6.82 13.88 -4.10
N SER A 79 -6.91 14.72 -5.14
CA SER A 79 -8.10 14.78 -5.99
C SER A 79 -8.29 13.49 -6.80
N GLU A 80 -7.21 12.92 -7.34
CA GLU A 80 -7.24 11.64 -8.06
C GLU A 80 -7.73 10.51 -7.15
N TYR A 81 -7.17 10.40 -5.94
CA TYR A 81 -7.63 9.43 -4.94
C TYR A 81 -9.12 9.63 -4.61
N LYS A 82 -9.54 10.87 -4.38
CA LYS A 82 -10.93 11.21 -4.08
C LYS A 82 -11.88 10.74 -5.18
N GLN A 83 -11.56 11.04 -6.45
CA GLN A 83 -12.38 10.66 -7.59
C GLN A 83 -12.58 9.15 -7.67
N VAL A 84 -11.52 8.37 -7.45
CA VAL A 84 -11.61 6.91 -7.44
C VAL A 84 -12.47 6.42 -6.27
N MET A 85 -12.27 6.94 -5.04
CA MET A 85 -13.05 6.53 -3.88
C MET A 85 -14.53 6.90 -3.99
N ASP A 86 -14.84 8.12 -4.45
CA ASP A 86 -16.21 8.60 -4.66
C ASP A 86 -16.94 7.72 -5.69
N SER A 87 -16.22 7.27 -6.73
CA SER A 87 -16.78 6.39 -7.77
C SER A 87 -16.94 4.94 -7.29
N TYR A 88 -16.09 4.49 -6.36
CA TYR A 88 -16.07 3.11 -5.89
C TYR A 88 -17.03 2.85 -4.71
N LEU A 89 -17.03 3.74 -3.72
CA LEU A 89 -17.74 3.56 -2.45
C LEU A 89 -18.82 4.62 -2.19
N GLY A 90 -18.99 5.56 -3.12
CA GLY A 90 -19.94 6.65 -3.01
C GLY A 90 -19.28 7.94 -2.54
N LYS A 91 -19.90 9.04 -2.95
CA LYS A 91 -19.42 10.40 -2.71
C LYS A 91 -19.16 10.64 -1.21
N ASP A 92 -17.96 11.12 -0.91
CA ASP A 92 -17.50 11.50 0.43
C ASP A 92 -17.50 10.36 1.47
N ALA A 93 -17.62 9.09 1.02
CA ALA A 93 -17.61 7.92 1.91
C ALA A 93 -16.21 7.63 2.50
N VAL A 94 -15.15 8.04 1.81
CA VAL A 94 -13.76 7.89 2.24
C VAL A 94 -13.12 9.27 2.40
N ALA A 95 -12.72 9.60 3.62
CA ALA A 95 -12.02 10.86 3.92
C ALA A 95 -10.63 10.87 3.28
N VAL A 96 -10.16 12.02 2.80
CA VAL A 96 -8.86 12.14 2.10
C VAL A 96 -7.75 12.74 2.94
N ASP A 97 -8.06 13.25 4.14
CA ASP A 97 -7.08 13.92 5.02
C ASP A 97 -5.87 13.05 5.37
N HIS A 98 -6.08 11.73 5.43
CA HIS A 98 -5.00 10.79 5.70
C HIS A 98 -4.01 10.64 4.53
N ILE A 99 -4.47 10.85 3.29
CA ILE A 99 -3.61 10.89 2.11
C ILE A 99 -2.80 12.19 2.08
N ARG A 100 -3.45 13.32 2.38
CA ARG A 100 -2.78 14.62 2.55
C ARG A 100 -1.71 14.54 3.65
N ALA A 101 -2.05 14.00 4.81
CA ALA A 101 -1.11 13.84 5.92
C ALA A 101 0.08 12.94 5.56
N LEU A 102 -0.13 11.91 4.73
CA LEU A 102 0.95 11.07 4.22
C LEU A 102 1.87 11.85 3.26
N HIS A 103 1.31 12.61 2.31
CA HIS A 103 2.08 13.43 1.36
C HIS A 103 2.97 14.45 2.08
N GLN A 104 2.42 15.11 3.11
CA GLN A 104 3.12 16.11 3.92
C GLN A 104 4.29 15.59 4.75
N LEU A 105 4.47 14.26 4.86
CA LEU A 105 5.68 13.70 5.46
C LEU A 105 6.94 14.00 4.61
N GLY A 106 6.78 14.27 3.32
CA GLY A 106 7.84 14.78 2.45
C GLY A 106 8.99 13.81 2.21
N TYR A 107 8.70 12.51 2.15
CA TYR A 107 9.68 11.48 1.79
C TYR A 107 10.11 11.58 0.32
#